data_AF-A0A6I9QAL9-F1
#
_entry.id   AF-A0A6I9QAL9-F1
#
_cell.length_a   1.000
_cell.length_b   1.000
_cell.length_c   1.000
_cell.angle_alpha   90.00
_cell.angle_beta   90.00
_cell.angle_gamma   90.00
#
_symmetry.space_group_name_H-M   'P 1'
#
loop_
_entity.id
_entity.type
_entity.pdbx_description
1 polymer ?
#
loop_
_entity_poly.entity_id
_entity_poly.type
_entity_poly.pdbx_seq_one_letter_code
_entity_poly.pdbx_strand_id
1 'polypeptide(L)'
;MGFLLQPFPLPFPAALSTTKAPKRTFSPPIAAWNTKPSNFKNWAHDFRSKSLKFVLAGTVALGMSLSGLSAADAKVGVNKPELLPKEFSPVIDVAGFLSAGQEKRLCQEIADLEKDTGFKLRILSQNYPDTPGLAVKDFWEVDDRTIVFVADPTFGNILNFNVGASVDLDVPRSFWSRLSGKYGNMFYWKEKGEDASIEAAVMAISNCLRDPVGPNNCSDVK
;
A
#
# COMPACT_ATOMS: atom_id res chain seq x y z
N MET A 1 77.01 17.45 2.75
CA MET A 1 76.46 16.82 3.96
C MET A 1 75.47 15.76 3.54
N GLY A 2 75.74 14.49 3.89
CA GLY A 2 74.85 13.38 3.59
C GLY A 2 73.68 13.31 4.57
N PHE A 3 72.59 12.70 4.13
CA PHE A 3 71.72 11.92 5.00
C PHE A 3 71.37 10.61 4.30
N LEU A 4 71.64 9.54 5.04
CA LEU A 4 71.43 8.14 4.73
C LEU A 4 69.96 7.75 4.95
N LEU A 5 69.51 6.83 4.09
CA LEU A 5 68.63 5.67 4.33
C LEU A 5 67.32 5.88 5.10
N GLN A 6 66.21 5.44 4.50
CA GLN A 6 65.53 4.23 4.98
C GLN A 6 64.58 3.63 3.91
N PRO A 7 64.49 2.30 3.82
CA PRO A 7 63.69 1.60 2.81
C PRO A 7 62.22 1.41 3.22
N PHE A 8 61.32 1.51 2.24
CA PHE A 8 59.91 1.16 2.36
C PHE A 8 59.72 -0.35 2.54
N PRO A 9 58.85 -0.80 3.46
CA PRO A 9 58.52 -2.22 3.62
C PRO A 9 57.52 -2.69 2.56
N LEU A 10 57.76 -3.90 2.04
CA LEU A 10 56.87 -4.65 1.15
C LEU A 10 55.57 -5.07 1.87
N PRO A 11 54.44 -5.19 1.18
CA PRO A 11 53.21 -5.70 1.77
C PRO A 11 53.26 -7.23 1.96
N PHE A 12 53.04 -7.68 3.19
CA PHE A 12 52.77 -9.07 3.53
C PHE A 12 51.39 -9.52 3.00
N PRO A 13 51.24 -10.78 2.56
CA PRO A 13 49.96 -11.32 2.14
C PRO A 13 49.05 -11.59 3.35
N ALA A 14 47.85 -11.01 3.35
CA ALA A 14 46.82 -11.32 4.33
C ALA A 14 46.30 -12.74 4.11
N ALA A 15 46.38 -13.53 5.19
CA ALA A 15 45.98 -14.92 5.25
C ALA A 15 44.47 -15.11 5.04
N LEU A 16 44.14 -16.04 4.17
CA LEU A 16 42.80 -16.56 3.90
C LEU A 16 42.25 -17.28 5.14
N SER A 17 41.39 -16.61 5.90
CA SER A 17 40.71 -17.22 7.04
C SER A 17 39.43 -17.91 6.58
N THR A 18 39.49 -19.24 6.45
CA THR A 18 38.33 -20.10 6.22
C THR A 18 37.55 -20.27 7.51
N THR A 19 36.49 -19.49 7.71
CA THR A 19 35.52 -19.74 8.78
C THR A 19 34.47 -20.74 8.28
N LYS A 20 34.57 -21.97 8.80
CA LYS A 20 33.56 -23.03 8.61
C LYS A 20 32.21 -22.57 9.16
N ALA A 21 31.21 -22.49 8.30
CA ALA A 21 29.81 -22.33 8.68
C ALA A 21 29.30 -23.58 9.43
N PRO A 22 28.60 -23.41 10.58
CA PRO A 22 27.94 -24.53 11.24
C PRO A 22 26.67 -24.93 10.46
N LYS A 23 26.67 -26.14 9.90
CA LYS A 23 25.47 -26.79 9.36
C LYS A 23 24.50 -27.08 10.50
N ARG A 24 23.47 -26.25 10.67
CA ARG A 24 22.31 -26.55 11.52
C ARG A 24 21.28 -27.30 10.68
N THR A 25 21.27 -28.62 10.83
CA THR A 25 20.23 -29.52 10.33
C THR A 25 18.98 -29.32 11.18
N PHE A 26 18.01 -28.55 10.68
CA PHE A 26 16.67 -28.49 11.25
C PHE A 26 15.82 -29.56 10.59
N SER A 27 15.59 -30.67 11.30
CA SER A 27 14.54 -31.63 10.98
C SER A 27 13.19 -31.06 11.40
N PRO A 28 12.14 -31.07 10.55
CA PRO A 28 10.80 -30.71 10.97
C PRO A 28 10.18 -31.86 11.79
N PRO A 29 9.40 -31.58 12.84
CA PRO A 29 8.57 -32.61 13.48
C PRO A 29 7.40 -32.97 12.55
N ILE A 30 7.34 -34.25 12.18
CA ILE A 30 6.22 -34.85 11.47
C ILE A 30 5.06 -34.96 12.47
N ALA A 31 4.10 -34.03 12.39
CA ALA A 31 2.80 -34.19 13.02
C ALA A 31 1.88 -34.95 12.06
N ALA A 32 1.65 -36.22 12.35
CA ALA A 32 0.72 -37.06 11.61
C ALA A 32 -0.72 -36.62 11.94
N TRP A 33 -1.40 -35.96 11.00
CA TRP A 33 -2.85 -35.81 11.01
C TRP A 33 -3.48 -36.93 10.20
N ASN A 34 -3.98 -37.92 10.94
CA ASN A 34 -4.75 -39.04 10.43
C ASN A 34 -6.23 -38.61 10.46
N THR A 35 -6.76 -38.14 9.34
CA THR A 35 -8.22 -38.04 9.16
C THR A 35 -8.64 -38.76 7.88
N LYS A 36 -9.43 -39.79 8.13
CA LYS A 36 -9.98 -40.78 7.21
C LYS A 36 -10.92 -40.12 6.20
N PRO A 37 -10.85 -40.46 4.90
CA PRO A 37 -11.85 -40.00 3.93
C PRO A 37 -13.12 -40.84 4.07
N SER A 38 -14.22 -40.23 4.50
CA SER A 38 -15.54 -40.84 4.44
C SER A 38 -16.08 -40.75 3.01
N ASN A 39 -16.19 -41.92 2.41
CA ASN A 39 -16.85 -42.29 1.15
C ASN A 39 -18.06 -41.40 0.78
N PHE A 40 -17.92 -40.66 -0.33
CA PHE A 40 -19.01 -40.17 -1.15
C PHE A 40 -19.49 -41.33 -2.03
N LYS A 41 -20.69 -41.86 -1.77
CA LYS A 41 -21.60 -42.50 -2.75
C LYS A 41 -22.78 -43.13 -2.02
N ASN A 42 -23.95 -43.01 -2.64
CA ASN A 42 -25.24 -43.68 -2.36
C ASN A 42 -26.20 -42.93 -1.44
N TRP A 43 -26.83 -41.88 -1.97
CA TRP A 43 -28.23 -41.63 -1.66
C TRP A 43 -28.93 -40.92 -2.83
N ALA A 44 -29.15 -41.69 -3.89
CA ALA A 44 -30.06 -41.33 -4.96
C ALA A 44 -30.78 -42.61 -5.37
N HIS A 45 -31.71 -43.05 -4.55
CA HIS A 45 -32.84 -43.91 -4.90
C HIS A 45 -33.79 -43.86 -3.70
N ASP A 46 -35.08 -43.75 -3.99
CA ASP A 46 -36.21 -43.63 -3.06
C ASP A 46 -36.58 -42.20 -2.64
N PHE A 47 -37.36 -41.53 -3.48
CA PHE A 47 -38.70 -41.11 -3.04
C PHE A 47 -39.62 -40.93 -4.26
N ARG A 48 -40.14 -42.08 -4.72
CA ARG A 48 -41.14 -42.18 -5.78
C ARG A 48 -42.53 -42.14 -5.14
N SER A 49 -43.35 -41.19 -5.60
CA SER A 49 -44.81 -41.14 -5.60
C SER A 49 -45.58 -41.27 -4.27
N LYS A 50 -46.37 -40.24 -3.95
CA LYS A 50 -47.83 -40.36 -3.74
C LYS A 50 -48.51 -39.00 -3.84
N SER A 51 -49.59 -38.99 -4.61
CA SER A 51 -50.41 -37.85 -5.01
C SER A 51 -51.21 -37.19 -3.88
N LEU A 52 -51.51 -35.91 -4.14
CA LEU A 52 -52.75 -35.16 -3.84
C LEU A 52 -53.16 -35.00 -2.37
N LYS A 53 -53.10 -33.75 -1.88
CA LYS A 53 -54.30 -32.98 -1.50
C LYS A 53 -54.07 -31.48 -1.78
N PHE A 54 -54.76 -30.96 -2.80
CA PHE A 54 -55.02 -29.53 -2.95
C PHE A 54 -56.08 -29.13 -1.93
N VAL A 55 -55.77 -28.17 -1.07
CA VAL A 55 -56.79 -27.39 -0.34
C VAL A 55 -56.48 -25.93 -0.57
N LEU A 56 -57.35 -25.30 -1.36
CA LEU A 56 -57.50 -23.86 -1.49
C LEU A 56 -57.90 -23.29 -0.13
N ALA A 57 -57.07 -22.41 0.43
CA ALA A 57 -57.48 -21.45 1.43
C ALA A 57 -56.83 -20.11 1.07
N GLY A 58 -57.59 -19.31 0.33
CA GLY A 58 -57.25 -17.93 0.04
C GLY A 58 -57.58 -17.05 1.23
N THR A 59 -56.57 -16.39 1.79
CA THR A 59 -56.74 -15.18 2.59
C THR A 59 -55.65 -14.19 2.17
N VAL A 60 -56.07 -13.22 1.37
CA VAL A 60 -55.33 -12.01 1.05
C VAL A 60 -55.26 -11.17 2.32
N ALA A 61 -54.10 -11.17 2.99
CA ALA A 61 -53.79 -10.20 4.04
C ALA A 61 -52.90 -9.11 3.42
N LEU A 62 -53.56 -8.12 2.81
CA LEU A 62 -52.99 -6.82 2.51
C LEU A 62 -52.88 -6.04 3.83
N GLY A 63 -51.67 -5.58 4.17
CA GLY A 63 -51.49 -4.47 5.11
C GLY A 63 -50.52 -4.74 6.25
N MET A 64 -49.25 -4.41 6.03
CA MET A 64 -48.52 -3.56 6.98
C MET A 64 -47.38 -2.83 6.26
N SER A 65 -47.75 -1.63 5.83
CA SER A 65 -46.94 -0.43 5.67
C SER A 65 -45.51 -0.44 6.24
N LEU A 66 -44.55 -0.29 5.32
CA LEU A 66 -43.52 0.76 5.30
C LEU A 66 -43.06 1.30 6.66
N SER A 67 -42.01 0.73 7.24
CA SER A 67 -41.09 1.42 8.16
C SER A 67 -39.83 0.58 8.31
N GLY A 68 -38.75 1.06 7.72
CA GLY A 68 -37.46 0.35 7.72
C GLY A 68 -36.63 0.63 6.48
N LEU A 69 -36.78 1.80 5.86
CA LEU A 69 -35.67 2.40 5.13
C LEU A 69 -34.62 2.69 6.22
N SER A 70 -33.79 1.70 6.54
CA SER A 70 -32.51 2.00 7.13
C SER A 70 -31.86 2.88 6.08
N ALA A 71 -31.88 4.19 6.33
CA ALA A 71 -30.99 5.10 5.65
C ALA A 71 -29.62 4.42 5.78
N ALA A 72 -29.13 3.86 4.68
CA ALA A 72 -27.71 3.78 4.52
C ALA A 72 -27.28 5.22 4.78
N ASP A 73 -26.55 5.43 5.87
CA ASP A 73 -25.76 6.63 6.07
C ASP A 73 -24.78 6.63 4.89
N ALA A 74 -25.26 7.12 3.75
CA ALA A 74 -24.48 7.34 2.57
C ALA A 74 -23.63 8.53 2.95
N LYS A 75 -22.49 8.25 3.63
CA LYS A 75 -21.41 9.18 4.00
C LYS A 75 -21.64 10.52 3.31
N VAL A 76 -22.40 11.39 3.97
CA VAL A 76 -22.77 12.68 3.41
C VAL A 76 -21.45 13.38 3.11
N GLY A 77 -21.28 13.71 1.82
CA GLY A 77 -19.98 13.84 1.18
C GLY A 77 -19.03 14.78 1.92
N VAL A 78 -17.94 14.21 2.44
CA VAL A 78 -16.73 14.94 2.84
C VAL A 78 -15.93 15.34 1.59
N ASN A 79 -16.61 15.87 0.57
CA ASN A 79 -16.01 16.27 -0.70
C ASN A 79 -16.00 17.80 -0.76
N LYS A 80 -14.90 18.39 -0.29
CA LYS A 80 -14.68 19.85 -0.25
C LYS A 80 -13.70 20.29 -1.34
N PRO A 81 -14.14 20.43 -2.61
CA PRO A 81 -13.26 20.81 -3.72
C PRO A 81 -12.60 22.19 -3.53
N GLU A 82 -13.16 23.05 -2.68
CA GLU A 82 -12.61 24.36 -2.34
C GLU A 82 -11.24 24.30 -1.63
N LEU A 83 -10.85 23.13 -1.10
CA LEU A 83 -9.54 22.90 -0.50
C LEU A 83 -8.43 22.70 -1.55
N LEU A 84 -8.81 22.56 -2.82
CA LEU A 84 -7.85 22.39 -3.91
C LEU A 84 -7.27 23.74 -4.35
N PRO A 85 -5.96 23.79 -4.68
CA PRO A 85 -5.35 24.98 -5.23
C PRO A 85 -5.91 25.30 -6.62
N LYS A 86 -5.87 26.58 -7.00
CA LYS A 86 -6.30 27.04 -8.33
C LYS A 86 -5.33 26.65 -9.44
N GLU A 87 -4.06 26.56 -9.09
CA GLU A 87 -2.98 26.17 -10.01
C GLU A 87 -2.59 24.73 -9.74
N PHE A 88 -2.20 24.03 -10.82
CA PHE A 88 -1.76 22.64 -10.71
C PHE A 88 -0.52 22.53 -9.80
N SER A 89 -0.61 21.66 -8.81
CA SER A 89 0.52 21.25 -7.98
C SER A 89 0.47 19.74 -7.78
N PRO A 90 1.60 19.01 -7.93
CA PRO A 90 1.64 17.57 -7.64
C PRO A 90 1.56 17.28 -6.14
N VAL A 91 1.82 18.26 -5.28
CA VAL A 91 1.74 18.16 -3.82
C VAL A 91 0.69 19.15 -3.33
N ILE A 92 -0.31 18.65 -2.62
CA ILE A 92 -1.35 19.44 -1.97
C ILE A 92 -1.31 19.11 -0.48
N ASP A 93 -0.92 20.07 0.34
CA ASP A 93 -0.95 19.94 1.79
C ASP A 93 -2.06 20.80 2.40
N VAL A 94 -3.19 20.16 2.68
CA VAL A 94 -4.33 20.77 3.36
C VAL A 94 -4.13 20.78 4.88
N ALA A 95 -3.40 19.79 5.40
CA ALA A 95 -3.25 19.59 6.84
C ALA A 95 -2.09 20.39 7.46
N GLY A 96 -1.20 20.93 6.64
CA GLY A 96 -0.01 21.66 7.08
C GLY A 96 1.04 20.75 7.70
N PHE A 97 1.19 19.52 7.20
CA PHE A 97 2.24 18.59 7.62
C PHE A 97 3.62 19.01 7.10
N LEU A 98 3.69 19.62 5.92
CA LEU A 98 4.92 19.93 5.22
C LEU A 98 5.25 21.42 5.35
N SER A 99 6.52 21.75 5.56
CA SER A 99 6.98 23.12 5.37
C SER A 99 7.09 23.46 3.88
N ALA A 100 7.02 24.75 3.53
CA ALA A 100 7.17 25.21 2.15
C ALA A 100 8.50 24.75 1.49
N GLY A 101 9.55 24.57 2.28
CA GLY A 101 10.82 24.02 1.80
C GLY A 101 10.71 22.53 1.42
N GLN A 102 9.96 21.74 2.19
CA GLN A 102 9.72 20.33 1.94
C GLN A 102 8.79 20.15 0.74
N GLU A 103 7.68 20.89 0.66
CA GLU A 103 6.80 20.90 -0.50
C GLU A 103 7.58 21.16 -1.79
N LYS A 104 8.43 22.20 -1.81
CA LYS A 104 9.24 22.51 -2.98
C LYS A 104 10.19 21.37 -3.37
N ARG A 105 10.84 20.73 -2.39
CA ARG A 105 11.74 19.59 -2.64
C ARG A 105 10.97 18.38 -3.18
N LEU A 106 9.81 18.07 -2.60
CA LEU A 106 8.96 16.98 -3.05
C LEU A 106 8.42 17.24 -4.46
N CYS A 107 7.99 18.47 -4.76
CA CYS A 107 7.59 18.87 -6.11
C CYS A 107 8.72 18.67 -7.14
N GLN A 108 9.96 19.01 -6.78
CA GLN A 108 11.13 18.78 -7.63
C GLN A 108 11.38 17.28 -7.83
N GLU A 109 11.41 16.50 -6.75
CA GLU A 109 11.63 15.06 -6.80
C GLU A 109 10.58 14.35 -7.66
N ILE A 110 9.30 14.74 -7.53
CA ILE A 110 8.20 14.21 -8.34
C ILE A 110 8.36 14.59 -9.82
N ALA A 111 8.76 15.84 -10.11
CA ALA A 111 8.97 16.28 -11.48
C ALA A 111 10.11 15.53 -12.15
N ASP A 112 11.21 15.30 -11.42
CA ASP A 112 12.34 14.51 -11.89
C ASP A 112 11.94 13.03 -12.08
N LEU A 113 11.19 12.45 -11.15
CA LEU A 113 10.64 11.10 -11.28
C LEU A 113 9.77 10.94 -12.53
N GLU A 114 8.87 11.90 -12.77
CA GLU A 114 7.97 11.89 -13.94
C GLU A 114 8.77 12.02 -15.24
N LYS A 115 9.82 12.84 -15.25
CA LYS A 115 10.72 12.98 -16.41
C LYS A 115 11.55 11.72 -16.67
N ASP A 116 12.04 11.07 -15.62
CA ASP A 116 12.94 9.91 -15.74
C ASP A 116 12.19 8.63 -16.13
N THR A 117 10.98 8.44 -15.58
CA THR A 117 10.25 7.17 -15.66
C THR A 117 8.94 7.26 -16.44
N GLY A 118 8.36 8.46 -16.57
CA GLY A 118 7.02 8.67 -17.11
C GLY A 118 5.88 8.31 -16.15
N PHE A 119 6.16 7.98 -14.89
CA PHE A 119 5.14 7.79 -13.85
C PHE A 119 4.82 9.09 -13.11
N LYS A 120 3.54 9.26 -12.77
CA LYS A 120 3.04 10.45 -12.10
C LYS A 120 2.81 10.16 -10.63
N LEU A 121 3.57 10.78 -9.73
CA LEU A 121 3.29 10.74 -8.29
C LEU A 121 2.53 12.00 -7.88
N ARG A 122 1.45 11.84 -7.11
CA ARG A 122 0.64 12.95 -6.59
C ARG A 122 0.42 12.76 -5.09
N ILE A 123 0.68 13.80 -4.30
CA ILE A 123 0.67 13.75 -2.83
C ILE A 123 -0.46 14.62 -2.29
N LEU A 124 -1.30 14.04 -1.46
CA LEU A 124 -2.35 14.73 -0.73
C LEU A 124 -2.16 14.53 0.77
N SER A 125 -1.79 15.60 1.47
CA SER A 125 -1.76 15.62 2.93
C SER A 125 -3.04 16.24 3.45
N GLN A 126 -3.81 15.50 4.24
CA GLN A 126 -5.14 15.91 4.69
C GLN A 126 -5.43 15.41 6.11
N ASN A 127 -6.53 15.90 6.68
CA ASN A 127 -7.00 15.47 7.99
C ASN A 127 -8.51 15.34 7.98
N TYR A 128 -9.05 14.13 8.13
CA TYR A 128 -10.50 13.92 8.17
C TYR A 128 -11.14 14.70 9.35
N PRO A 129 -12.29 15.37 9.16
CA PRO A 129 -13.19 15.31 7.98
C PRO A 129 -12.91 16.34 6.89
N ASP A 130 -11.85 17.14 7.00
CA ASP A 130 -11.50 18.17 6.01
C ASP A 130 -10.71 17.57 4.85
N THR A 131 -11.46 16.95 3.93
CA THR A 131 -10.89 16.26 2.78
C THR A 131 -11.45 16.79 1.47
N PRO A 132 -10.63 16.98 0.43
CA PRO A 132 -11.12 17.31 -0.91
C PRO A 132 -11.80 16.13 -1.61
N GLY A 133 -11.82 14.94 -1.01
CA GLY A 133 -12.60 13.80 -1.45
C GLY A 133 -12.27 13.37 -2.89
N LEU A 134 -13.31 13.14 -3.69
CA LEU A 134 -13.17 12.65 -5.06
C LEU A 134 -12.69 13.73 -6.04
N ALA A 135 -12.80 15.02 -5.69
CA ALA A 135 -12.44 16.12 -6.58
C ALA A 135 -10.95 16.12 -6.97
N VAL A 136 -10.09 15.55 -6.12
CA VAL A 136 -8.65 15.38 -6.37
C VAL A 136 -8.38 14.56 -7.63
N LYS A 137 -9.23 13.56 -7.91
CA LYS A 137 -9.05 12.68 -9.06
C LYS A 137 -9.20 13.45 -10.37
N ASP A 138 -10.20 14.34 -10.43
CA ASP A 138 -10.48 15.17 -11.59
C ASP A 138 -9.46 16.29 -11.72
N PHE A 139 -9.04 16.90 -10.60
CA PHE A 139 -8.03 17.97 -10.59
C PHE A 139 -6.67 17.53 -11.14
N TRP A 140 -6.21 16.33 -10.78
CA TRP A 140 -4.95 15.79 -11.27
C TRP A 140 -5.05 14.98 -12.56
N GLU A 141 -6.26 14.81 -13.11
CA GLU A 141 -6.51 13.97 -14.28
C GLU A 141 -5.87 12.58 -14.14
N VAL A 142 -6.16 11.91 -13.01
CA VAL A 142 -5.51 10.65 -12.61
C VAL A 142 -5.70 9.57 -13.69
N ASP A 143 -4.58 9.08 -14.22
CA ASP A 143 -4.51 8.05 -15.25
C ASP A 143 -3.90 6.72 -14.74
N ASP A 144 -3.74 5.74 -15.64
CA ASP A 144 -3.20 4.42 -15.29
C ASP A 144 -1.72 4.44 -14.85
N ARG A 145 -1.00 5.52 -15.10
CA ARG A 145 0.40 5.73 -14.69
C ARG A 145 0.52 6.64 -13.47
N THR A 146 -0.61 7.00 -12.87
CA THR A 146 -0.66 7.89 -11.72
C THR A 146 -0.76 7.12 -10.40
N ILE A 147 0.00 7.57 -9.42
CA ILE A 147 -0.02 7.09 -8.05
C ILE A 147 -0.50 8.25 -7.19
N VAL A 148 -1.68 8.09 -6.59
CA VAL A 148 -2.21 9.04 -5.61
C VAL A 148 -1.85 8.55 -4.22
N PHE A 149 -0.89 9.25 -3.61
CA PHE A 149 -0.43 9.02 -2.24
C PHE A 149 -1.15 10.00 -1.31
N VAL A 150 -1.95 9.48 -0.40
CA VAL A 150 -2.69 10.23 0.62
C VAL A 150 -2.04 10.02 1.98
N ALA A 151 -1.73 11.12 2.67
CA ALA A 151 -1.26 11.15 4.05
C ALA A 151 -2.39 11.64 4.98
N ASP A 152 -2.92 10.76 5.82
CA ASP A 152 -4.03 11.06 6.75
C ASP A 152 -3.89 10.24 8.07
N PRO A 153 -3.61 10.87 9.22
CA PRO A 153 -3.33 10.18 10.47
C PRO A 153 -4.56 9.51 11.09
N THR A 154 -5.77 9.79 10.59
CA THR A 154 -7.05 9.37 11.18
C THR A 154 -7.18 7.85 11.30
N PHE A 155 -6.61 7.10 10.36
CA PHE A 155 -6.79 5.64 10.26
C PHE A 155 -5.69 4.83 10.95
N GLY A 156 -4.86 5.48 11.78
CA GLY A 156 -3.72 4.88 12.47
C GLY A 156 -2.52 4.68 11.55
N ASN A 157 -2.70 4.09 10.36
CA ASN A 157 -1.71 4.19 9.31
C ASN A 157 -1.89 5.52 8.57
N ILE A 158 -0.85 6.35 8.55
CA ILE A 158 -0.90 7.65 7.88
C ILE A 158 -0.82 7.54 6.35
N LEU A 159 -0.23 6.48 5.80
CA LEU A 159 0.04 6.36 4.36
C LEU A 159 -1.00 5.48 3.67
N ASN A 160 -1.71 6.05 2.70
CA ASN A 160 -2.66 5.34 1.84
C ASN A 160 -2.35 5.59 0.36
N PHE A 161 -2.37 4.53 -0.46
CA PHE A 161 -1.98 4.59 -1.86
C PHE A 161 -3.11 4.13 -2.78
N ASN A 162 -3.44 4.94 -3.79
CA ASN A 162 -4.23 4.52 -4.94
C ASN A 162 -3.31 4.44 -6.15
N VAL A 163 -3.16 3.24 -6.70
CA VAL A 163 -2.15 2.91 -7.71
C VAL A 163 -2.87 2.67 -9.04
N GLY A 164 -2.43 3.36 -10.10
CA GLY A 164 -2.93 3.14 -11.45
C GLY A 164 -2.57 1.76 -12.01
N ALA A 165 -3.33 1.29 -13.00
CA ALA A 165 -3.21 -0.07 -13.51
C ALA A 165 -1.84 -0.39 -14.13
N SER A 166 -1.20 0.58 -14.79
CA SER A 166 0.14 0.36 -15.38
C SER A 166 1.20 0.22 -14.29
N VAL A 167 1.09 0.98 -13.21
CA VAL A 167 2.03 0.90 -12.07
C VAL A 167 1.90 -0.43 -11.33
N ASP A 168 0.68 -0.96 -11.20
CA ASP A 168 0.42 -2.25 -10.52
C ASP A 168 1.05 -3.45 -11.24
N LEU A 169 1.34 -3.31 -12.56
CA LEU A 169 2.06 -4.33 -13.34
C LEU A 169 3.57 -4.31 -13.07
N ASP A 170 4.13 -3.12 -12.85
CA ASP A 170 5.58 -2.91 -12.73
C ASP A 170 6.07 -2.96 -11.28
N VAL A 171 5.20 -2.60 -10.32
CA VAL A 171 5.51 -2.55 -8.89
C VAL A 171 4.71 -3.62 -8.14
N PRO A 172 5.39 -4.58 -7.47
CA PRO A 172 4.70 -5.65 -6.77
C PRO A 172 3.85 -5.11 -5.62
N ARG A 173 2.63 -5.63 -5.46
CA ARG A 173 1.70 -5.27 -4.37
C ARG A 173 2.32 -5.30 -2.97
N SER A 174 3.26 -6.21 -2.74
CA SER A 174 3.97 -6.35 -1.46
C SER A 174 4.80 -5.11 -1.10
N PHE A 175 5.27 -4.33 -2.09
CA PHE A 175 6.02 -3.09 -1.86
C PHE A 175 5.16 -2.09 -1.09
N TRP A 176 3.94 -1.83 -1.55
CA TRP A 176 3.01 -0.88 -0.92
C TRP A 176 2.69 -1.27 0.53
N SER A 177 2.45 -2.57 0.79
CA SER A 177 2.22 -3.04 2.16
C SER A 177 3.45 -2.89 3.06
N ARG A 178 4.66 -3.11 2.53
CA ARG A 178 5.91 -2.94 3.29
C ARG A 178 6.20 -1.47 3.55
N LEU A 179 5.97 -0.61 2.56
CA LEU A 179 6.14 0.83 2.66
C LEU A 179 5.22 1.43 3.73
N SER A 180 3.92 1.12 3.62
CA SER A 180 2.91 1.52 4.59
C SER A 180 3.19 0.94 5.99
N GLY A 181 3.67 -0.30 6.09
CA GLY A 181 4.07 -0.90 7.36
C GLY A 181 5.29 -0.24 7.99
N LYS A 182 6.29 0.16 7.20
CA LYS A 182 7.56 0.72 7.68
C LYS A 182 7.43 2.18 8.10
N TYR A 183 6.88 3.02 7.22
CA TYR A 183 6.82 4.47 7.41
C TYR A 183 5.43 4.99 7.77
N GLY A 184 4.38 4.20 7.54
CA GLY A 184 3.01 4.64 7.78
C GLY A 184 2.43 4.24 9.12
N ASN A 185 3.05 3.31 9.84
CA ASN A 185 2.52 2.86 11.12
C ASN A 185 2.52 3.98 12.18
N MET A 186 1.56 3.92 13.10
CA MET A 186 1.35 4.93 14.14
C MET A 186 2.56 5.21 15.02
N PHE A 187 3.41 4.20 15.28
CA PHE A 187 4.59 4.41 16.11
C PHE A 187 5.62 5.26 15.38
N TYR A 188 5.82 5.01 14.08
CA TYR A 188 6.79 5.72 13.27
C TYR A 188 6.43 7.21 13.14
N TRP A 189 5.21 7.53 12.67
CA TRP A 189 4.88 8.93 12.41
C TRP A 189 4.68 9.75 13.68
N LYS A 190 4.25 9.14 14.80
CA LYS A 190 4.20 9.84 16.09
C LYS A 190 5.60 10.12 16.67
N GLU A 191 6.60 9.31 16.36
CA GLU A 191 7.97 9.50 16.85
C GLU A 191 8.79 10.41 15.92
N LYS A 192 8.67 10.22 14.61
CA LYS A 192 9.49 10.90 13.60
C LYS A 192 8.85 12.15 13.02
N GLY A 193 7.53 12.27 13.10
CA GLY A 193 6.75 13.30 12.42
C GLY A 193 6.01 12.76 11.20
N GLU A 194 4.87 13.36 10.93
CA GLU A 194 4.05 13.12 9.73
C GLU A 194 4.83 13.49 8.46
N ASP A 195 5.58 14.59 8.50
CA ASP A 195 6.43 15.08 7.42
C ASP A 195 7.53 14.08 7.05
N ALA A 196 8.26 13.56 8.04
CA ALA A 196 9.30 12.56 7.84
C ALA A 196 8.73 11.25 7.25
N SER A 197 7.50 10.91 7.63
CA SER A 197 6.79 9.73 7.11
C SER A 197 6.44 9.90 5.63
N ILE A 198 5.99 11.10 5.24
CA ILE A 198 5.71 11.47 3.85
C ILE A 198 7.00 11.46 3.03
N GLU A 199 8.04 12.14 3.49
CA GLU A 199 9.32 12.22 2.77
C GLU A 199 9.95 10.84 2.57
N ALA A 200 10.02 10.03 3.62
CA ALA A 200 10.56 8.67 3.54
C ALA A 200 9.75 7.80 2.56
N ALA A 201 8.43 7.96 2.54
CA ALA A 201 7.57 7.24 1.60
C ALA A 201 7.84 7.66 0.15
N VAL A 202 7.95 8.96 -0.12
CA VAL A 202 8.22 9.50 -1.46
C VAL A 202 9.57 9.03 -1.97
N MET A 203 10.62 9.13 -1.15
CA MET A 203 11.96 8.69 -1.55
C MET A 203 11.99 7.19 -1.86
N ALA A 204 11.30 6.36 -1.07
CA ALA A 204 11.23 4.93 -1.32
C ALA A 204 10.47 4.59 -2.61
N ILE A 205 9.37 5.29 -2.91
CA ILE A 205 8.62 5.14 -4.16
C ILE A 205 9.50 5.57 -5.34
N SER A 206 10.15 6.72 -5.22
CA SER A 206 10.99 7.28 -6.27
C SER A 206 12.16 6.36 -6.63
N ASN A 207 12.81 5.79 -5.61
CA ASN A 207 13.86 4.79 -5.80
C ASN A 207 13.34 3.51 -6.47
N CYS A 208 12.19 3.00 -6.02
CA CYS A 208 11.55 1.81 -6.57
C CYS A 208 11.20 1.97 -8.06
N LEU A 209 10.66 3.13 -8.46
CA LEU A 209 10.24 3.36 -9.84
C LEU A 209 11.41 3.64 -10.80
N ARG A 210 12.56 4.09 -10.29
CA ARG A 210 13.79 4.24 -11.08
C ARG A 210 14.56 2.94 -11.25
N ASP A 211 14.32 1.95 -10.38
CA ASP A 211 14.93 0.64 -10.52
C ASP A 211 14.32 -0.11 -11.73
N PRO A 212 15.14 -0.81 -12.53
CA PRO A 212 14.64 -1.52 -13.70
C PRO A 212 13.71 -2.67 -13.29
N VAL A 213 12.63 -2.84 -14.05
CA VAL A 213 11.68 -3.93 -13.84
C VAL A 213 12.37 -5.30 -13.89
N GLY A 214 12.21 -6.08 -12.83
CA GLY A 214 12.90 -7.36 -12.66
C GLY A 214 12.45 -8.10 -11.40
N PRO A 215 12.95 -9.32 -11.16
CA PRO A 215 12.50 -10.19 -10.06
C PRO A 215 12.69 -9.57 -8.67
N ASN A 216 13.69 -8.70 -8.54
CA ASN A 216 14.03 -8.01 -7.29
C ASN A 216 13.62 -6.54 -7.31
N ASN A 217 12.81 -6.10 -8.28
CA ASN A 217 12.38 -4.71 -8.33
C ASN A 217 11.55 -4.38 -7.08
N CYS A 218 11.88 -3.27 -6.43
CA CYS A 218 11.21 -2.82 -5.21
C CYS A 218 11.16 -3.88 -4.08
N SER A 219 12.13 -4.81 -4.05
CA SER A 219 12.18 -5.89 -3.05
C SER A 219 12.49 -5.39 -1.64
N ASP A 220 13.08 -4.20 -1.52
CA ASP A 220 13.39 -3.55 -0.26
C ASP A 220 12.86 -2.12 -0.24
N VAL A 221 12.28 -1.73 0.88
CA VAL A 221 11.91 -0.33 1.15
C VAL A 221 13.15 0.34 1.73
N LYS A 222 13.88 1.05 0.87
CA LYS A 222 15.08 1.82 1.25
C LYS A 222 14.64 3.16 1.81
#